data_AF-A0A927BH77-F1
#
_entry.id   AF-A0A927BH77-F1
#
_cell.length_a   1.000
_cell.length_b   1.000
_cell.length_c   1.000
_cell.angle_alpha   90.00
_cell.angle_beta   90.00
_cell.angle_gamma   90.00
#
_symmetry.space_group_name_H-M   'P 1'
#
loop_
_entity.id
_entity.type
_entity.pdbx_description
1 polymer ?
#
loop_
_entity_poly.entity_id
_entity_poly.type
_entity_poly.pdbx_seq_one_letter_code
_entity_poly.pdbx_strand_id
1 'polypeptide(L)'
;MLQQGVYKVINPFAVSRLLGSIKGLVLKVQRAARTVAFSKNGAAGLLALRLLFSNLPLADAARQPGTVFPVPTGIANQLFYLQRDPNSNTIIYQLNVNAAGKLNEEEPVRVFWIRYAEQGERKDLNFVQRKFAYGLSTKKLAPDKYELKFAAYDKVRFFLMKSAVDNAFHVLVTIANKQIVLTRVFLRIEGGTFWVPNVKYIEFKGWNAATREPVVERVSV
;
A
#
# COMPACT_ATOMS: atom_id res chain seq x y z
N MET A 1 30.69 12.03 28.07
CA MET A 1 29.75 10.88 28.09
C MET A 1 28.40 11.37 27.63
N LEU A 2 28.00 11.10 26.39
CA LEU A 2 26.80 11.68 25.76
C LEU A 2 25.74 10.61 25.46
N GLN A 3 24.54 10.90 25.96
CA GLN A 3 23.19 10.61 25.44
C GLN A 3 22.79 9.18 25.04
N GLN A 4 22.02 8.54 25.92
CA GLN A 4 20.99 7.57 25.54
C GLN A 4 19.73 8.33 25.10
N GLY A 5 19.39 8.26 23.81
CA GLY A 5 18.25 8.93 23.20
C GLY A 5 17.11 7.98 22.81
N VAL A 6 16.06 7.97 23.63
CA VAL A 6 14.62 7.89 23.28
C VAL A 6 14.22 6.93 22.14
N TYR A 7 13.98 5.67 22.47
CA TYR A 7 13.01 4.84 21.74
C TYR A 7 11.60 5.21 22.22
N LYS A 8 10.87 6.02 21.44
CA LYS A 8 9.47 6.31 21.72
C LYS A 8 8.63 5.08 21.38
N VAL A 9 8.22 4.38 22.44
CA VAL A 9 7.28 3.27 22.48
C VAL A 9 6.04 3.58 21.64
N ILE A 10 5.78 2.75 20.63
CA ILE A 10 4.50 2.70 19.92
C ILE A 10 3.44 2.30 20.93
N ASN A 11 2.33 3.04 21.01
CA ASN A 11 1.21 2.66 21.87
C ASN A 11 0.43 1.51 21.22
N PRO A 12 0.55 0.25 21.67
CA PRO A 12 -0.11 -0.90 21.05
C PRO A 12 -1.64 -0.79 21.09
N PHE A 13 -2.18 0.05 21.97
CA PHE A 13 -3.60 0.34 22.03
C PHE A 13 -4.09 1.20 20.85
N ALA A 14 -3.24 1.98 20.18
CA ALA A 14 -3.68 2.84 19.07
C ALA A 14 -3.92 2.05 17.77
N VAL A 15 -3.03 1.13 17.41
CA VAL A 15 -3.19 0.25 16.23
C VAL A 15 -4.30 -0.77 16.46
N SER A 16 -4.37 -1.36 17.66
CA SER A 16 -5.48 -2.24 18.04
C SER A 16 -6.83 -1.52 18.08
N ARG A 17 -6.88 -0.27 18.58
CA ARG A 17 -8.09 0.58 18.50
C ARG A 17 -8.45 0.96 17.08
N LEU A 18 -7.47 1.21 16.20
CA LEU A 18 -7.74 1.54 14.80
C LEU A 18 -8.27 0.33 14.02
N LEU A 19 -7.65 -0.84 14.19
CA LEU A 19 -8.16 -2.11 13.64
C LEU A 19 -9.53 -2.46 14.24
N GLY A 20 -9.73 -2.17 15.53
CA GLY A 20 -11.02 -2.29 16.22
C GLY A 20 -12.06 -1.31 15.69
N SER A 21 -11.69 -0.07 15.37
CA SER A 21 -12.55 0.94 14.76
C SER A 21 -12.89 0.60 13.33
N ILE A 22 -11.95 0.07 12.54
CA ILE A 22 -12.22 -0.44 11.18
C ILE A 22 -13.17 -1.64 11.26
N LYS A 23 -12.92 -2.62 12.15
CA LYS A 23 -13.86 -3.73 12.40
C LYS A 23 -15.22 -3.22 12.86
N GLY A 24 -15.27 -2.23 13.75
CA GLY A 24 -16.49 -1.62 14.24
C GLY A 24 -17.26 -0.85 13.16
N LEU A 25 -16.55 -0.14 12.28
CA LEU A 25 -17.14 0.55 11.12
C LEU A 25 -17.70 -0.45 10.12
N VAL A 26 -16.95 -1.53 9.83
CA VAL A 26 -17.39 -2.64 8.98
C VAL A 26 -18.64 -3.31 9.56
N LEU A 27 -18.66 -3.60 10.88
CA LEU A 27 -19.82 -4.18 11.56
C LEU A 27 -21.03 -3.23 11.56
N LYS A 28 -20.83 -1.92 11.76
CA LYS A 28 -21.90 -0.92 11.68
C LYS A 28 -22.45 -0.80 10.26
N VAL A 29 -21.60 -0.77 9.24
CA VAL A 29 -22.00 -0.77 7.83
C VAL A 29 -22.75 -2.06 7.47
N GLN A 30 -22.29 -3.22 7.94
CA GLN A 30 -22.99 -4.51 7.74
C GLN A 30 -24.37 -4.53 8.42
N ARG A 31 -24.49 -3.98 9.63
CA ARG A 31 -25.77 -3.86 10.34
C ARG A 31 -26.72 -2.91 9.62
N ALA A 32 -26.25 -1.72 9.25
CA ALA A 32 -27.03 -0.73 8.50
C ALA A 32 -27.51 -1.29 7.15
N ALA A 33 -26.65 -1.99 6.41
CA ALA A 33 -27.02 -2.62 5.13
C ALA A 33 -28.06 -3.75 5.30
N ARG A 34 -27.97 -4.55 6.37
CA ARG A 34 -28.99 -5.56 6.70
C ARG A 34 -30.33 -4.91 7.05
N THR A 35 -30.33 -3.80 7.78
CA THR A 35 -31.56 -3.05 8.12
C THR A 35 -32.22 -2.46 6.87
N VAL A 36 -31.44 -1.95 5.92
CA VAL A 36 -31.98 -1.42 4.65
C VAL A 36 -32.54 -2.55 3.77
N ALA A 37 -31.89 -3.71 3.71
CA ALA A 37 -32.35 -4.87 2.95
C ALA A 37 -33.67 -5.48 3.48
N PHE A 38 -33.98 -5.28 4.76
CA PHE A 38 -35.22 -5.77 5.38
C PHE A 38 -36.39 -4.77 5.33
N SER A 39 -36.17 -3.51 4.91
CA SER A 39 -37.15 -2.44 5.14
C SER A 39 -38.12 -2.13 4.00
N LYS A 40 -37.99 -2.67 2.78
CA LYS A 40 -39.00 -2.39 1.73
C LYS A 40 -39.30 -3.60 0.85
N ASN A 41 -40.56 -4.04 0.93
CA ASN A 41 -41.23 -4.83 -0.09
C ASN A 41 -41.05 -4.13 -1.44
N GLY A 42 -40.38 -4.80 -2.38
CA GLY A 42 -40.21 -4.32 -3.74
C GLY A 42 -38.93 -4.85 -4.36
N ALA A 43 -39.10 -5.75 -5.33
CA ALA A 43 -38.04 -6.42 -6.09
C ALA A 43 -37.00 -5.49 -6.78
N ALA A 44 -37.14 -4.17 -6.66
CA ALA A 44 -36.17 -3.17 -7.15
C ALA A 44 -34.98 -2.93 -6.19
N GLY A 45 -35.07 -3.31 -4.92
CA GLY A 45 -33.97 -3.12 -3.93
C GLY A 45 -32.80 -4.10 -4.07
N LEU A 46 -33.00 -5.23 -4.75
CA LEU A 46 -31.98 -6.27 -4.91
C LEU A 46 -30.90 -5.94 -5.96
N LEU A 47 -31.18 -5.05 -6.92
CA LEU A 47 -30.21 -4.68 -7.96
C LEU A 47 -29.16 -3.66 -7.48
N ALA A 48 -29.56 -2.68 -6.67
CA ALA A 48 -28.64 -1.66 -6.14
C ALA A 48 -27.64 -2.24 -5.12
N LEU A 49 -28.02 -3.32 -4.43
CA LEU A 49 -27.12 -4.04 -3.54
C LEU A 49 -26.09 -4.89 -4.31
N ARG A 50 -26.38 -5.38 -5.52
CA ARG A 50 -25.37 -6.12 -6.32
C ARG A 50 -24.27 -5.24 -6.90
N LEU A 51 -24.52 -3.95 -7.11
CA LEU A 51 -23.55 -3.03 -7.72
C LEU A 51 -22.60 -2.37 -6.68
N LEU A 52 -22.98 -2.34 -5.40
CA LEU A 52 -22.11 -1.90 -4.30
C LEU A 52 -21.58 -3.07 -3.44
N PHE A 53 -22.19 -4.25 -3.57
CA PHE A 53 -21.85 -5.47 -2.86
C PHE A 53 -21.70 -6.61 -3.86
N SER A 54 -20.60 -6.61 -4.61
CA SER A 54 -20.00 -7.89 -4.98
C SER A 54 -19.50 -8.56 -3.68
N ASN A 55 -20.44 -9.08 -2.89
CA ASN A 55 -20.32 -10.44 -2.35
C ASN A 55 -20.33 -11.40 -3.55
N LEU A 56 -19.33 -11.27 -4.42
CA LEU A 56 -18.65 -12.49 -4.77
C LEU A 56 -18.24 -13.03 -3.39
N PRO A 57 -18.53 -14.29 -3.06
CA PRO A 57 -17.60 -14.97 -2.15
C PRO A 57 -16.16 -14.64 -2.65
N LEU A 58 -15.10 -14.94 -1.92
CA LEU A 58 -14.04 -15.55 -2.72
C LEU A 58 -14.72 -16.84 -3.23
N ALA A 59 -15.52 -16.74 -4.31
CA ALA A 59 -15.87 -17.82 -5.20
C ALA A 59 -14.50 -18.34 -5.46
N ASP A 60 -14.20 -19.46 -4.80
CA ASP A 60 -12.91 -20.09 -4.68
C ASP A 60 -12.05 -19.50 -5.77
N ALA A 61 -11.26 -18.46 -5.43
CA ALA A 61 -10.70 -17.56 -6.44
C ALA A 61 -9.68 -18.41 -7.12
N ALA A 62 -10.17 -19.19 -8.08
CA ALA A 62 -9.75 -20.56 -8.30
C ALA A 62 -8.30 -20.41 -8.60
N ARG A 63 -7.46 -20.82 -7.64
CA ARG A 63 -6.04 -20.46 -7.52
C ARG A 63 -5.52 -20.23 -8.92
N GLN A 64 -5.49 -18.98 -9.40
CA GLN A 64 -5.30 -18.76 -10.84
C GLN A 64 -3.97 -19.43 -11.14
N PRO A 65 -3.95 -20.47 -12.01
CA PRO A 65 -2.74 -21.24 -12.19
C PRO A 65 -1.64 -20.26 -12.61
N GLY A 66 -0.70 -20.03 -11.69
CA GLY A 66 0.33 -19.01 -11.78
C GLY A 66 -0.18 -17.59 -12.08
N THR A 67 -0.85 -16.90 -11.15
CA THR A 67 -1.13 -15.45 -11.24
C THR A 67 0.13 -14.72 -11.71
N VAL A 68 0.17 -14.35 -12.99
CA VAL A 68 1.27 -13.59 -13.57
C VAL A 68 1.08 -12.15 -13.13
N PHE A 69 2.05 -11.64 -12.37
CA PHE A 69 2.05 -10.26 -11.93
C PHE A 69 2.72 -9.40 -12.99
N PRO A 70 1.96 -8.51 -13.69
CA PRO A 70 2.54 -7.65 -14.71
C PRO A 70 3.54 -6.67 -14.08
N VAL A 71 4.60 -6.35 -14.81
CA VAL A 71 5.50 -5.25 -14.43
C VAL A 71 4.93 -3.96 -15.02
N PRO A 72 4.66 -2.92 -14.22
CA PRO A 72 4.18 -1.66 -14.75
C PRO A 72 5.17 -1.00 -15.71
N THR A 73 4.67 -0.51 -16.84
CA THR A 73 5.45 0.14 -17.90
C THR A 73 4.84 1.49 -18.27
N GLY A 74 5.64 2.42 -18.80
CA GLY A 74 5.14 3.71 -19.30
C GLY A 74 4.74 4.71 -18.22
N ILE A 75 5.17 4.51 -16.97
CA ILE A 75 4.88 5.40 -15.85
C ILE A 75 6.10 6.26 -15.58
N ALA A 76 6.04 7.53 -16.01
CA ALA A 76 7.08 8.50 -15.70
C ALA A 76 7.26 8.66 -14.19
N ASN A 77 8.50 8.82 -13.72
CA ASN A 77 8.83 9.06 -12.31
C ASN A 77 8.26 8.01 -11.32
N GLN A 78 8.08 6.76 -11.76
CA GLN A 78 7.75 5.67 -10.84
C GLN A 78 8.91 5.45 -9.87
N LEU A 79 8.63 5.46 -8.57
CA LEU A 79 9.60 5.13 -7.53
C LEU A 79 9.63 3.62 -7.32
N PHE A 80 8.48 3.03 -7.02
CA PHE A 80 8.29 1.58 -6.87
C PHE A 80 6.81 1.24 -7.00
N TYR A 81 6.49 -0.05 -7.01
CA TYR A 81 5.11 -0.52 -7.05
C TYR A 81 4.85 -1.64 -6.03
N LEU A 82 3.60 -1.79 -5.62
CA LEU A 82 3.15 -2.82 -4.69
C LEU A 82 2.16 -3.76 -5.38
N GLN A 83 2.41 -5.05 -5.25
CA GLN A 83 1.53 -6.14 -5.67
C GLN A 83 1.20 -7.05 -4.51
N ARG A 84 0.12 -7.84 -4.64
CA ARG A 84 -0.29 -8.79 -3.61
C ARG A 84 -1.12 -9.92 -4.19
N ASP A 85 -1.13 -11.05 -3.50
CA ASP A 85 -2.13 -12.07 -3.78
C ASP A 85 -3.54 -11.65 -3.34
N PRO A 86 -4.61 -12.18 -3.96
CA PRO A 86 -4.63 -12.98 -5.20
C PRO A 86 -4.75 -12.13 -6.47
N ASN A 87 -4.73 -10.80 -6.37
CA ASN A 87 -5.09 -9.89 -7.47
C ASN A 87 -3.86 -9.20 -8.10
N SER A 88 -3.74 -9.24 -9.42
CA SER A 88 -2.68 -8.60 -10.21
C SER A 88 -2.73 -7.06 -10.24
N ASN A 89 -3.82 -6.45 -9.76
CA ASN A 89 -3.95 -5.00 -9.60
C ASN A 89 -2.79 -4.44 -8.77
N THR A 90 -2.15 -3.41 -9.33
CA THR A 90 -0.87 -2.92 -8.82
C THR A 90 -1.05 -1.51 -8.27
N ILE A 91 -0.44 -1.22 -7.13
CA ILE A 91 -0.36 0.13 -6.58
C ILE A 91 0.96 0.74 -7.03
N ILE A 92 0.90 1.95 -7.55
CA ILE A 92 2.06 2.70 -8.02
C ILE A 92 2.35 3.82 -7.02
N TYR A 93 3.61 3.94 -6.64
CA TYR A 93 4.13 5.07 -5.90
C TYR A 93 5.00 5.89 -6.85
N GLN A 94 4.51 7.06 -7.22
CA GLN A 94 5.11 7.94 -8.22
C GLN A 94 5.60 9.21 -7.55
N LEU A 95 6.79 9.69 -7.94
CA LEU A 95 7.27 11.00 -7.51
C LEU A 95 6.33 12.10 -8.03
N ASN A 96 5.90 12.99 -7.14
CA ASN A 96 4.96 14.05 -7.49
C ASN A 96 5.71 15.33 -7.84
N VAL A 97 6.01 15.51 -9.12
CA VAL A 97 6.63 16.73 -9.64
C VAL A 97 5.61 17.54 -10.44
N ASN A 98 5.77 18.86 -10.44
CA ASN A 98 4.99 19.74 -11.32
C ASN A 98 5.53 19.71 -12.76
N ALA A 99 4.90 20.45 -13.67
CA ALA A 99 5.31 20.52 -15.08
C ALA A 99 6.74 21.05 -15.29
N ALA A 100 7.30 21.79 -14.33
CA ALA A 100 8.68 22.27 -14.35
C ALA A 100 9.69 21.28 -13.72
N GLY A 101 9.25 20.07 -13.33
CA GLY A 101 10.08 19.07 -12.67
C GLY A 101 10.38 19.34 -11.20
N LYS A 102 9.76 20.38 -10.60
CA LYS A 102 9.93 20.70 -9.18
C LYS A 102 9.06 19.76 -8.33
N LEU A 103 9.66 19.16 -7.31
CA LEU A 103 8.97 18.31 -6.34
C LEU A 103 7.88 19.09 -5.60
N ASN A 104 6.69 18.49 -5.50
CA ASN A 104 5.67 18.93 -4.56
C ASN A 104 6.09 18.49 -3.16
N GLU A 105 6.56 19.41 -2.32
CA GLU A 105 7.06 19.05 -1.00
C GLU A 105 5.97 18.66 0.01
N GLU A 106 4.72 19.08 -0.22
CA GLU A 106 3.58 18.75 0.64
C GLU A 106 3.12 17.31 0.44
N GLU A 107 3.09 16.86 -0.82
CA GLU A 107 2.77 15.49 -1.20
C GLU A 107 3.82 14.97 -2.21
N PRO A 108 5.04 14.62 -1.77
CA PRO A 108 6.13 14.28 -2.69
C PRO A 108 5.96 12.92 -3.38
N VAL A 109 5.02 12.09 -2.90
CA VAL A 109 4.69 10.80 -3.49
C VAL A 109 3.19 10.73 -3.75
N ARG A 110 2.81 10.58 -5.01
CA ARG A 110 1.44 10.31 -5.45
C ARG A 110 1.22 8.80 -5.54
N VAL A 111 0.09 8.33 -5.03
CA VAL A 111 -0.24 6.91 -4.97
C VAL A 111 -1.54 6.63 -5.73
N PHE A 112 -1.53 5.66 -6.64
CA PHE A 112 -2.69 5.27 -7.44
C PHE A 112 -2.65 3.79 -7.84
N TRP A 113 -3.78 3.26 -8.27
CA TRP A 113 -3.93 1.93 -8.84
C TRP A 113 -3.66 1.90 -10.33
N ILE A 114 -3.11 0.79 -10.80
CA ILE A 114 -3.33 0.26 -12.14
C ILE A 114 -4.15 -1.02 -12.00
N ARG A 115 -5.34 -1.01 -12.58
CA ARG A 115 -6.29 -2.11 -12.50
C ARG A 115 -6.13 -3.01 -13.71
N TYR A 116 -5.17 -3.93 -13.66
CA TYR A 116 -4.94 -4.88 -14.76
C TYR A 116 -6.13 -5.80 -15.02
N ALA A 117 -6.95 -6.10 -14.00
CA ALA A 117 -8.21 -6.81 -14.20
C ALA A 117 -9.27 -5.98 -14.95
N GLU A 118 -9.09 -4.66 -15.05
CA GLU A 118 -9.98 -3.69 -15.70
C GLU A 118 -9.20 -2.94 -16.81
N GLN A 119 -8.63 -3.67 -17.77
CA GLN A 119 -7.91 -3.13 -18.94
C GLN A 119 -6.70 -2.22 -18.62
N GLY A 120 -6.17 -2.28 -17.40
CA GLY A 120 -5.04 -1.43 -16.99
C GLY A 120 -5.45 0.00 -16.62
N GLU A 121 -6.72 0.24 -16.30
CA GLU A 121 -7.21 1.57 -15.93
C GLU A 121 -6.43 2.14 -14.72
N ARG A 122 -5.99 3.39 -14.84
CA ARG A 122 -5.43 4.15 -13.73
C ARG A 122 -6.55 4.70 -12.85
N LYS A 123 -6.47 4.45 -11.53
CA LYS A 123 -7.47 4.97 -10.58
C LYS A 123 -6.85 5.45 -9.28
N ASP A 124 -7.27 6.62 -8.81
CA ASP A 124 -6.77 7.14 -7.53
C ASP A 124 -7.24 6.32 -6.33
N LEU A 125 -6.47 6.40 -5.24
CA LEU A 125 -6.92 5.86 -3.95
C LEU A 125 -8.09 6.66 -3.41
N ASN A 126 -9.16 5.97 -3.02
CA ASN A 126 -10.23 6.59 -2.24
C ASN A 126 -9.74 6.93 -0.82
N PHE A 127 -10.52 7.74 -0.09
CA PHE A 127 -10.15 8.23 1.24
C PHE A 127 -9.78 7.11 2.22
N VAL A 128 -10.55 6.02 2.24
CA VAL A 128 -10.34 4.89 3.16
C VAL A 128 -9.04 4.16 2.82
N GLN A 129 -8.78 3.87 1.55
CA GLN A 129 -7.55 3.21 1.10
C GLN A 129 -6.32 4.06 1.37
N ARG A 130 -6.42 5.38 1.17
CA ARG A 130 -5.35 6.34 1.46
C ARG A 130 -5.06 6.40 2.96
N LYS A 131 -6.09 6.42 3.81
CA LYS A 131 -5.92 6.61 5.26
C LYS A 131 -5.48 5.34 6.00
N PHE A 132 -5.87 4.16 5.53
CA PHE A 132 -5.73 2.91 6.30
C PHE A 132 -5.00 1.77 5.59
N ALA A 133 -4.77 1.87 4.28
CA ALA A 133 -4.16 0.80 3.50
C ALA A 133 -2.89 1.25 2.79
N TYR A 134 -3.00 1.63 1.52
CA TYR A 134 -1.87 1.82 0.62
C TYR A 134 -1.32 3.26 0.63
N GLY A 135 -2.01 4.20 1.28
CA GLY A 135 -1.47 5.54 1.42
C GLY A 135 -0.28 5.60 2.37
N LEU A 136 0.42 6.73 2.30
CA LEU A 136 1.54 7.05 3.18
C LEU A 136 1.43 8.50 3.62
N SER A 137 2.11 8.81 4.72
CA SER A 137 2.39 10.17 5.15
C SER A 137 3.88 10.46 5.00
N THR A 138 4.20 11.72 4.76
CA THR A 138 5.56 12.18 4.49
C THR A 138 6.00 13.18 5.53
N LYS A 139 7.25 13.07 5.97
CA LYS A 139 7.90 14.04 6.85
C LYS A 139 9.20 14.48 6.22
N LYS A 140 9.30 15.78 5.88
CA LYS A 140 10.57 16.36 5.42
C LYS A 140 11.60 16.28 6.54
N LEU A 141 12.78 15.76 6.23
CA LEU A 141 13.91 15.64 7.17
C LEU A 141 15.03 16.62 6.82
N ALA A 142 15.27 16.84 5.52
CA ALA A 142 16.26 17.76 4.99
C ALA A 142 15.84 18.16 3.55
N PRO A 143 16.57 19.06 2.87
CA PRO A 143 16.43 19.23 1.43
C PRO A 143 16.53 17.87 0.73
N ASP A 144 15.61 17.59 -0.19
CA ASP A 144 15.56 16.36 -0.99
C ASP A 144 15.55 15.04 -0.20
N LYS A 145 15.17 15.09 1.09
CA LYS A 145 15.12 13.91 1.98
C LYS A 145 13.86 13.91 2.84
N TYR A 146 13.06 12.85 2.70
CA TYR A 146 11.78 12.69 3.38
C TYR A 146 11.67 11.30 4.01
N GLU A 147 11.13 11.20 5.22
CA GLU A 147 10.66 9.94 5.80
C GLU A 147 9.26 9.63 5.26
N LEU A 148 9.05 8.40 4.80
CA LEU A 148 7.75 7.90 4.37
C LEU A 148 7.22 6.90 5.41
N LYS A 149 5.98 7.10 5.85
CA LYS A 149 5.28 6.22 6.81
C LYS A 149 4.02 5.67 6.18
N PHE A 150 3.98 4.36 5.95
CA PHE A 150 2.83 3.69 5.34
C PHE A 150 1.70 3.53 6.35
N ALA A 151 0.47 3.73 5.89
CA ALA A 151 -0.71 3.65 6.75
C ALA A 151 -0.90 2.27 7.38
N ALA A 152 -0.57 1.21 6.64
CA ALA A 152 -0.75 -0.18 7.06
C ALA A 152 0.52 -0.84 7.64
N TYR A 153 1.67 -0.17 7.64
CA TYR A 153 2.94 -0.78 8.06
C TYR A 153 3.91 0.25 8.64
N ASP A 154 4.10 0.21 9.96
CA ASP A 154 4.92 1.15 10.73
C ASP A 154 6.22 0.53 11.29
N LYS A 155 6.44 -0.77 11.08
CA LYS A 155 7.61 -1.50 11.60
C LYS A 155 8.92 -1.14 10.90
N VAL A 156 8.86 -0.67 9.65
CA VAL A 156 10.03 -0.33 8.84
C VAL A 156 9.94 1.13 8.40
N ARG A 157 11.09 1.81 8.43
CA ARG A 157 11.23 3.17 7.93
C ARG A 157 11.65 3.18 6.47
N PHE A 158 11.01 4.03 5.70
CA PHE A 158 11.31 4.26 4.29
C PHE A 158 11.75 5.71 4.12
N PHE A 159 12.69 5.95 3.21
CA PHE A 159 13.21 7.28 2.94
C PHE A 159 13.15 7.58 1.46
N LEU A 160 12.46 8.66 1.08
CA LEU A 160 12.58 9.25 -0.25
C LEU A 160 13.81 10.16 -0.25
N MET A 161 14.78 9.87 -1.11
CA MET A 161 16.03 10.62 -1.18
C MET A 161 16.47 10.81 -2.62
N LYS A 162 17.00 11.99 -2.93
CA LYS A 162 17.69 12.22 -4.19
C LYS A 162 19.08 11.58 -4.15
N SER A 163 19.38 10.75 -5.13
CA SER A 163 20.66 10.07 -5.28
C SER A 163 21.69 11.01 -5.92
N ALA A 164 22.91 11.00 -5.39
CA ALA A 164 24.02 11.76 -5.95
C ALA A 164 24.58 11.12 -7.24
N VAL A 165 24.24 9.86 -7.54
CA VAL A 165 24.77 9.11 -8.68
C VAL A 165 24.07 9.49 -9.98
N ASP A 166 22.74 9.57 -9.94
CA ASP A 166 21.87 9.75 -11.10
C ASP A 166 20.98 10.99 -10.98
N ASN A 167 21.13 11.76 -9.90
CA ASN A 167 20.34 12.96 -9.61
C ASN A 167 18.81 12.71 -9.60
N ALA A 168 18.40 11.46 -9.38
CA ALA A 168 17.00 11.05 -9.34
C ALA A 168 16.55 10.72 -7.91
N PHE A 169 15.26 10.85 -7.64
CA PHE A 169 14.69 10.44 -6.36
C PHE A 169 14.42 8.95 -6.33
N HIS A 170 14.81 8.32 -5.23
CA HIS A 170 14.62 6.90 -4.96
C HIS A 170 14.01 6.70 -3.58
N VAL A 171 13.34 5.57 -3.39
CA VAL A 171 12.87 5.14 -2.06
C VAL A 171 13.83 4.09 -1.53
N LEU A 172 14.46 4.39 -0.39
CA LEU A 172 15.37 3.49 0.30
C LEU A 172 14.69 2.87 1.51
N VAL A 173 14.97 1.59 1.72
CA VAL A 173 14.52 0.83 2.89
C VAL A 173 15.68 -0.02 3.42
N THR A 174 15.76 -0.20 4.74
CA THR A 174 16.73 -1.13 5.34
C THR A 174 16.04 -2.38 5.84
N ILE A 175 16.36 -3.53 5.24
CA ILE A 175 15.85 -4.84 5.62
C ILE A 175 17.04 -5.78 5.81
N ALA A 176 17.07 -6.54 6.91
CA ALA A 176 18.17 -7.47 7.23
C ALA A 176 19.57 -6.81 7.10
N ASN A 177 19.73 -5.59 7.62
CA ASN A 177 20.94 -4.76 7.53
C ASN A 177 21.40 -4.40 6.11
N LYS A 178 20.58 -4.64 5.09
CA LYS A 178 20.84 -4.22 3.71
C LYS A 178 20.02 -2.99 3.38
N GLN A 179 20.67 -1.94 2.88
CA GLN A 179 19.99 -0.76 2.34
C GLN A 179 19.62 -1.01 0.89
N ILE A 180 18.33 -0.98 0.59
CA ILE A 180 17.75 -1.36 -0.71
C ILE A 180 17.11 -0.12 -1.33
N VAL A 181 17.52 0.22 -2.55
CA VAL A 181 16.77 1.09 -3.46
C VAL A 181 15.59 0.30 -4.00
N LEU A 182 14.40 0.60 -3.50
CA LEU A 182 13.20 -0.20 -3.67
C LEU A 182 12.63 -0.06 -5.09
N THR A 183 12.25 -1.18 -5.70
CA THR A 183 11.60 -1.21 -7.02
C THR A 183 10.24 -1.90 -6.97
N ARG A 184 10.08 -2.93 -6.12
CA ARG A 184 8.84 -3.68 -5.94
C ARG A 184 8.67 -4.11 -4.50
N VAL A 185 7.44 -3.99 -4.00
CA VAL A 185 6.96 -4.65 -2.79
C VAL A 185 5.93 -5.70 -3.19
N PHE A 186 6.03 -6.90 -2.63
CA PHE A 186 5.05 -7.96 -2.84
C PHE A 186 4.51 -8.47 -1.51
N LEU A 187 3.19 -8.53 -1.36
CA LEU A 187 2.53 -9.09 -0.19
C LEU A 187 2.00 -10.48 -0.50
N ARG A 188 2.54 -11.49 0.20
CA ARG A 188 1.98 -12.84 0.18
C ARG A 188 0.81 -12.91 1.17
N ILE A 189 -0.40 -13.07 0.66
CA ILE A 189 -1.63 -13.12 1.48
C ILE A 189 -2.23 -14.52 1.37
N GLU A 190 -2.52 -15.14 2.51
CA GLU A 190 -3.14 -16.46 2.58
C GLU A 190 -4.32 -16.45 3.55
N GLY A 191 -5.51 -16.22 3.00
CA GLY A 191 -6.76 -16.09 3.75
C GLY A 191 -6.93 -14.71 4.43
N GLY A 192 -7.83 -14.66 5.41
CA GLY A 192 -8.25 -13.42 6.07
C GLY A 192 -9.48 -12.79 5.42
N THR A 193 -9.73 -11.53 5.75
CA THR A 193 -10.86 -10.75 5.19
C THR A 193 -10.32 -9.62 4.31
N PHE A 194 -11.17 -9.04 3.46
CA PHE A 194 -10.79 -7.90 2.62
C PHE A 194 -10.14 -6.74 3.41
N TRP A 195 -10.62 -6.49 4.64
CA TRP A 195 -10.13 -5.41 5.50
C TRP A 195 -8.98 -5.83 6.41
N VAL A 196 -8.81 -7.13 6.65
CA VAL A 196 -7.78 -7.70 7.52
C VAL A 196 -7.20 -8.94 6.82
N PRO A 197 -6.36 -8.75 5.80
CA PRO A 197 -5.72 -9.86 5.11
C PRO A 197 -4.71 -10.54 6.04
N ASN A 198 -4.57 -11.86 5.89
CA ASN A 198 -3.52 -12.62 6.58
C ASN A 198 -2.24 -12.59 5.75
N VAL A 199 -1.37 -11.60 6.01
CA VAL A 199 -0.10 -11.43 5.32
C VAL A 199 0.92 -12.41 5.89
N LYS A 200 1.42 -13.34 5.09
CA LYS A 200 2.46 -14.31 5.50
C LYS A 200 3.84 -13.70 5.49
N TYR A 201 4.14 -12.94 4.45
CA TYR A 201 5.37 -12.18 4.34
C TYR A 201 5.21 -10.97 3.41
N ILE A 202 6.11 -10.02 3.59
CA ILE A 202 6.37 -8.90 2.69
C ILE A 202 7.71 -9.17 2.02
N GLU A 203 7.74 -9.16 0.70
CA GLU A 203 8.97 -9.24 -0.10
C GLU A 203 9.33 -7.84 -0.61
N PHE A 204 10.57 -7.44 -0.38
CA PHE A 204 11.17 -6.19 -0.83
C PHE A 204 12.19 -6.53 -1.92
N LYS A 205 11.98 -6.01 -3.13
CA LYS A 205 12.88 -6.21 -4.26
C LYS A 205 13.42 -4.87 -4.74
N GLY A 206 14.70 -4.85 -5.07
CA GLY A 206 15.39 -3.65 -5.51
C GLY A 206 16.87 -3.88 -5.76
N TRP A 207 17.65 -2.83 -5.53
CA TRP A 207 19.11 -2.84 -5.71
C TRP A 207 19.79 -2.47 -4.40
N ASN A 208 20.89 -3.13 -4.08
CA ASN A 208 21.73 -2.71 -2.96
C ASN A 208 22.25 -1.30 -3.22
N ALA A 209 22.05 -0.37 -2.28
CA ALA A 209 22.45 1.03 -2.46
C ALA A 209 23.97 1.21 -2.59
N ALA A 210 24.77 0.31 -1.99
CA ALA A 210 26.23 0.36 -2.04
C ALA A 210 26.80 -0.44 -3.23
N THR A 211 26.37 -1.70 -3.39
CA THR A 211 26.97 -2.61 -4.40
C THR A 211 26.29 -2.56 -5.76
N ARG A 212 25.06 -2.01 -5.84
CA ARG A 212 24.19 -2.00 -7.03
C ARG A 212 23.77 -3.38 -7.52
N GLU A 213 23.97 -4.42 -6.72
CA GLU A 213 23.51 -5.77 -7.05
C GLU A 213 22.00 -5.91 -6.79
N PRO A 214 21.28 -6.76 -7.53
CA PRO A 214 19.89 -7.08 -7.24
C PRO A 214 19.74 -7.66 -5.83
N VAL A 215 18.74 -7.18 -5.08
CA VAL A 215 18.41 -7.68 -3.74
C VAL A 215 16.93 -8.04 -3.66
N VAL A 216 16.66 -9.18 -3.03
CA VAL A 216 15.31 -9.62 -2.64
C VAL A 216 15.37 -10.04 -1.17
N GLU A 217 14.59 -9.36 -0.33
CA GLU A 217 14.50 -9.68 1.10
C GLU A 217 13.05 -9.92 1.50
N ARG A 218 12.83 -10.82 2.45
CA ARG A 218 11.49 -11.15 2.96
C ARG A 218 11.39 -10.91 4.47
N VAL A 219 10.27 -10.35 4.90
CA VAL A 219 9.94 -10.15 6.30
C VAL A 219 8.61 -10.83 6.59
N SER A 220 8.61 -11.81 7.51
CA SER A 220 7.39 -12.41 8.03
C SER A 220 6.62 -11.42 8.92
N VAL A 221 5.30 -11.44 8.83
CA VAL A 221 4.41 -10.47 9.52
C VAL A 221 3.55 -11.15 10.57
#